data_AF-A0A963WJE5-F1
#
_entry.id   AF-A0A963WJE5-F1
#
_cell.length_a   1.000
_cell.length_b   1.000
_cell.length_c   1.000
_cell.angle_alpha   90.00
_cell.angle_beta   90.00
_cell.angle_gamma   90.00
#
_symmetry.space_group_name_H-M   'P 1'
#
loop_
_entity.id
_entity.type
_entity.pdbx_description
1 polymer ?
#
loop_
_entity_poly.entity_id
_entity_poly.type
_entity_poly.pdbx_seq_one_letter_code
_entity_poly.pdbx_strand_id
1 'polypeptide(L)'
;KKDDEQDEAIKRMFTPEFRNRLDAIVPFAYLGKDTVSRVVDKFVLQLELQLAEQNVHIQFDSDARVWLGDRGYDKLYGARPMARLIQEKVKQPLAEELLFGKLAHGGEVHVSVKEDKLAFELTPAPPKKVVKRKAPAKRKTAKKAPPAAKNADGE
;
A
#
# COMPACT_ATOMS: atom_id res chain seq x y z
N LYS A 1 -34.52 5.48 21.73
CA LYS A 1 -34.80 4.02 21.79
C LYS A 1 -33.53 3.18 21.74
N LYS A 2 -32.69 3.27 20.70
CA LYS A 2 -31.44 2.48 20.64
C LYS A 2 -30.37 2.94 21.64
N ASP A 3 -30.29 4.24 21.87
CA ASP A 3 -29.34 4.82 22.83
C ASP A 3 -29.71 4.42 24.28
N ASP A 4 -31.02 4.39 24.58
CA ASP A 4 -31.55 3.94 25.88
C ASP A 4 -31.20 2.46 26.17
N GLU A 5 -31.24 1.59 25.15
CA GLU A 5 -30.85 0.18 25.26
C GLU A 5 -29.34 0.00 25.48
N GLN A 6 -28.51 0.82 24.84
CA GLN A 6 -27.06 0.79 25.03
C GLN A 6 -26.68 1.24 26.44
N ASP A 7 -27.30 2.32 26.93
CA ASP A 7 -27.08 2.83 28.28
C ASP A 7 -27.52 1.83 29.37
N GLU A 8 -28.65 1.17 29.16
CA GLU A 8 -29.12 0.08 30.02
C GLU A 8 -28.14 -1.09 30.04
N ALA A 9 -27.62 -1.51 28.87
CA ALA A 9 -26.65 -2.59 28.77
C ALA A 9 -25.33 -2.25 29.47
N ILE A 10 -24.82 -1.02 29.29
CA ILE A 10 -23.65 -0.51 30.00
C ILE A 10 -23.89 -0.51 31.51
N LYS A 11 -25.08 -0.07 31.94
CA LYS A 11 -25.43 -0.02 33.37
C LYS A 11 -25.49 -1.39 34.03
N ARG A 12 -25.82 -2.43 33.27
CA ARG A 12 -25.87 -3.83 33.73
C ARG A 12 -24.51 -4.53 33.70
N MET A 13 -23.67 -4.25 32.69
CA MET A 13 -22.35 -4.88 32.56
C MET A 13 -21.28 -4.30 33.50
N PHE A 14 -21.31 -2.99 33.74
CA PHE A 14 -20.27 -2.31 34.53
C PHE A 14 -20.82 -1.83 35.87
N THR A 15 -20.09 -2.08 36.96
CA THR A 15 -20.53 -1.66 38.29
C THR A 15 -20.52 -0.13 38.42
N PRO A 16 -21.31 0.44 39.36
CA PRO A 16 -21.31 1.87 39.61
C PRO A 16 -19.91 2.43 39.95
N GLU A 17 -19.07 1.69 40.67
CA GLU A 17 -17.72 2.11 41.03
C GLU A 17 -16.81 2.27 39.81
N PHE A 18 -16.94 1.37 38.83
CA PHE A 18 -16.19 1.46 37.57
C PHE A 18 -16.66 2.64 36.74
N ARG A 19 -17.98 2.86 36.62
CA ARG A 19 -18.53 3.99 35.85
C ARG A 19 -18.13 5.34 36.43
N ASN A 20 -18.05 5.45 37.75
CA ASN A 20 -17.59 6.66 38.44
C ASN A 20 -16.09 6.95 38.25
N ARG A 21 -15.33 6.03 37.63
CA ARG A 21 -13.91 6.21 37.26
C ARG A 21 -13.72 6.56 35.78
N LEU A 22 -14.79 6.73 35.02
CA LEU A 22 -14.75 7.14 33.62
C LEU A 22 -15.09 8.62 33.50
N ASP A 23 -14.23 9.38 32.83
CA ASP A 23 -14.48 10.80 32.58
C ASP A 23 -15.63 11.02 31.58
N ALA A 24 -15.75 10.14 30.58
CA ALA A 24 -16.79 10.19 29.58
C ALA A 24 -17.06 8.81 28.94
N ILE A 25 -18.30 8.63 28.48
CA ILE A 25 -18.71 7.51 27.62
C ILE A 25 -18.93 8.09 26.23
N VAL A 26 -18.21 7.58 25.22
CA VAL A 26 -18.28 8.07 23.84
C VAL A 26 -18.91 6.98 22.95
N PRO A 27 -20.19 7.09 22.58
CA PRO A 27 -20.81 6.15 21.66
C PRO A 27 -20.29 6.37 20.24
N PHE A 28 -19.92 5.27 19.56
CA PHE A 28 -19.52 5.31 18.16
C PHE A 28 -20.71 4.92 17.27
N ALA A 29 -21.10 5.82 16.37
CA ALA A 29 -22.12 5.55 15.37
C ALA A 29 -21.56 4.64 14.25
N TYR A 30 -22.47 3.97 13.53
CA TYR A 30 -22.12 3.26 12.31
C TYR A 30 -21.55 4.22 11.25
N LEU A 31 -20.61 3.73 10.44
CA LEU A 31 -20.03 4.51 9.35
C LEU A 31 -21.10 4.85 8.32
N GLY A 32 -21.16 6.12 7.91
CA GLY A 32 -21.94 6.55 6.75
C GLY A 32 -21.26 6.20 5.44
N LYS A 33 -22.00 6.22 4.33
CA LYS A 33 -21.49 5.88 2.99
C LYS A 33 -20.26 6.71 2.60
N ASP A 34 -20.28 8.01 2.85
CA ASP A 34 -19.14 8.91 2.57
C ASP A 34 -17.87 8.48 3.31
N THR A 35 -18.00 8.13 4.59
CA THR A 35 -16.88 7.65 5.39
C THR A 35 -16.36 6.31 4.88
N VAL A 36 -17.24 5.42 4.44
CA VAL A 36 -16.85 4.14 3.82
C VAL A 36 -16.05 4.38 2.54
N SER A 37 -16.49 5.29 1.67
CA SER A 37 -15.73 5.66 0.46
C SER A 37 -14.33 6.16 0.78
N ARG A 38 -14.17 7.05 1.78
CA ARG A 38 -12.85 7.50 2.22
C ARG A 38 -11.96 6.38 2.76
N VAL A 39 -12.57 5.40 3.43
CA VAL A 39 -11.84 4.21 3.91
C VAL A 39 -11.37 3.36 2.73
N VAL A 40 -12.20 3.19 1.69
CA VAL A 40 -11.80 2.51 0.45
C VAL A 40 -10.61 3.24 -0.19
N ASP A 41 -10.70 4.57 -0.35
CA ASP A 41 -9.62 5.38 -0.94
C ASP A 41 -8.32 5.23 -0.16
N LYS A 42 -8.39 5.22 1.18
CA LYS A 42 -7.22 4.97 2.03
C LYS A 42 -6.59 3.61 1.75
N PHE A 43 -7.38 2.55 1.64
CA PHE A 43 -6.85 1.21 1.38
C PHE A 43 -6.30 1.08 -0.04
N VAL A 44 -6.96 1.68 -1.03
CA VAL A 44 -6.47 1.74 -2.42
C VAL A 44 -5.13 2.44 -2.47
N LEU A 45 -4.99 3.61 -1.82
CA LEU A 45 -3.72 4.33 -1.74
C LEU A 45 -2.62 3.50 -1.05
N GLN A 46 -2.96 2.80 0.03
CA GLN A 46 -1.99 1.90 0.69
C GLN A 46 -1.54 0.77 -0.23
N LEU A 47 -2.44 0.23 -1.05
CA LEU A 47 -2.10 -0.79 -2.04
C LEU A 47 -1.23 -0.21 -3.16
N GLU A 48 -1.56 0.97 -3.67
CA GLU A 48 -0.78 1.70 -4.67
C GLU A 48 0.66 1.91 -4.20
N LEU A 49 0.85 2.37 -2.96
CA LEU A 49 2.19 2.55 -2.39
C LEU A 49 2.97 1.23 -2.33
N GLN A 50 2.32 0.14 -1.92
CA GLN A 50 2.96 -1.18 -1.85
C GLN A 50 3.38 -1.70 -3.23
N LEU A 51 2.56 -1.48 -4.26
CA LEU A 51 2.87 -1.91 -5.62
C LEU A 51 3.91 -1.01 -6.30
N ALA A 52 3.94 0.29 -5.95
CA ALA A 52 4.93 1.23 -6.46
C ALA A 52 6.36 0.81 -6.09
N GLU A 53 6.56 0.23 -4.89
CA GLU A 53 7.87 -0.36 -4.49
C GLU A 53 8.32 -1.49 -5.42
N GLN A 54 7.37 -2.18 -6.06
CA GLN A 54 7.62 -3.23 -7.06
C GLN A 54 7.64 -2.70 -8.50
N ASN A 55 7.66 -1.37 -8.72
CA ASN A 55 7.55 -0.72 -10.03
C ASN A 55 6.22 -1.03 -10.75
N VAL A 56 5.14 -1.27 -10.00
CA VAL A 56 3.82 -1.55 -10.54
C VAL A 56 2.87 -0.42 -10.16
N HIS A 57 2.24 0.18 -11.17
CA HIS A 57 1.22 1.19 -10.98
C HIS A 57 -0.16 0.56 -11.08
N ILE A 58 -1.05 0.85 -10.15
CA ILE A 58 -2.43 0.34 -10.17
C ILE A 58 -3.40 1.51 -10.23
N GLN A 59 -4.45 1.37 -11.04
CA GLN A 59 -5.52 2.34 -11.15
C GLN A 59 -6.86 1.63 -10.98
N PHE A 60 -7.74 2.25 -10.20
CA PHE A 60 -9.11 1.77 -9.98
C PHE A 60 -10.10 2.71 -10.65
N ASP A 61 -11.07 2.14 -11.35
CA ASP A 61 -12.25 2.86 -11.82
C ASP A 61 -13.14 3.28 -10.65
N SER A 62 -14.00 4.29 -10.89
CA SER A 62 -15.05 4.68 -9.94
C SER A 62 -15.89 3.49 -9.50
N ASP A 63 -16.26 2.64 -10.46
CA ASP A 63 -17.16 1.51 -10.23
C ASP A 63 -16.49 0.43 -9.38
N ALA A 64 -15.17 0.23 -9.54
CA ALA A 64 -14.40 -0.68 -8.70
C ALA A 64 -14.29 -0.18 -7.26
N ARG A 65 -14.13 1.13 -7.05
CA ARG A 65 -14.15 1.72 -5.69
C ARG A 65 -15.50 1.53 -5.00
N VAL A 66 -16.60 1.77 -5.73
CA VAL A 66 -17.96 1.55 -5.21
C VAL A 66 -18.19 0.08 -4.88
N TRP A 67 -17.79 -0.82 -5.78
CA TRP A 67 -17.90 -2.27 -5.58
C TRP A 67 -17.16 -2.76 -4.34
N LEU A 68 -15.97 -2.22 -4.07
CA LEU A 68 -15.22 -2.50 -2.83
C LEU A 68 -15.94 -1.95 -1.60
N GLY A 69 -16.48 -0.73 -1.68
CA GLY A 69 -17.26 -0.10 -0.62
C GLY A 69 -18.47 -0.93 -0.19
N ASP A 70 -19.26 -1.38 -1.17
CA ASP A 70 -20.50 -2.12 -0.93
C ASP A 70 -20.26 -3.51 -0.33
N ARG A 71 -19.14 -4.16 -0.68
CA ARG A 71 -18.81 -5.52 -0.23
C ARG A 71 -17.89 -5.58 0.97
N GLY A 72 -17.11 -4.53 1.21
CA GLY A 72 -16.14 -4.48 2.31
C GLY A 72 -16.68 -3.80 3.56
N TYR A 73 -17.89 -3.23 3.50
CA TYR A 73 -18.59 -2.66 4.64
C TYR A 73 -19.71 -3.58 5.12
N ASP A 74 -19.69 -3.87 6.41
CA ASP A 74 -20.79 -4.53 7.11
C ASP A 74 -21.28 -3.61 8.23
N LYS A 75 -22.59 -3.57 8.47
CA LYS A 75 -23.16 -2.70 9.51
C LYS A 75 -22.68 -3.08 10.92
N LEU A 76 -22.57 -4.38 11.22
CA LEU A 76 -22.16 -4.88 12.53
C LEU A 76 -20.64 -4.82 12.69
N TYR A 77 -19.89 -5.11 11.62
CA TYR A 77 -18.43 -5.21 11.67
C TYR A 77 -17.68 -3.97 11.13
N GLY A 78 -18.41 -2.97 10.63
CA GLY A 78 -17.86 -1.77 10.01
C GLY A 78 -17.04 -2.08 8.75
N ALA A 79 -15.99 -1.29 8.52
CA ALA A 79 -15.05 -1.51 7.41
C ALA A 79 -13.96 -2.56 7.71
N ARG A 80 -14.06 -3.33 8.80
CA ARG A 80 -13.07 -4.36 9.15
C ARG A 80 -12.92 -5.44 8.05
N PRO A 81 -14.01 -5.91 7.40
CA PRO A 81 -13.90 -6.90 6.32
C PRO A 81 -13.18 -6.36 5.07
N MET A 82 -13.10 -5.03 4.90
CA MET A 82 -12.51 -4.37 3.72
C MET A 82 -11.08 -4.83 3.44
N ALA A 83 -10.24 -4.88 4.48
CA ALA A 83 -8.84 -5.29 4.33
C ALA A 83 -8.73 -6.72 3.79
N ARG A 84 -9.61 -7.61 4.28
CA ARG A 84 -9.67 -9.01 3.83
C ARG A 84 -10.17 -9.11 2.39
N LEU A 85 -11.20 -8.35 2.04
CA LEU A 85 -11.73 -8.31 0.67
C LEU A 85 -10.65 -7.88 -0.33
N ILE A 86 -9.90 -6.83 -0.03
CA ILE A 86 -8.81 -6.35 -0.90
C ILE A 86 -7.69 -7.38 -0.98
N GLN A 87 -7.34 -8.03 0.13
CA GLN A 87 -6.35 -9.10 0.13
C GLN A 87 -6.75 -10.26 -0.79
N GLU A 88 -7.97 -10.76 -0.67
CA GLU A 88 -8.45 -11.93 -1.41
C GLU A 88 -8.77 -11.61 -2.87
N LYS A 89 -9.37 -10.44 -3.14
CA LYS A 89 -9.87 -10.09 -4.49
C LYS A 89 -8.90 -9.32 -5.33
N VAL A 90 -7.90 -8.67 -4.73
CA VAL A 90 -6.94 -7.83 -5.46
C VAL A 90 -5.52 -8.34 -5.28
N LYS A 91 -5.04 -8.48 -4.04
CA LYS A 91 -3.62 -8.83 -3.81
C LYS A 91 -3.29 -10.26 -4.22
N GLN A 92 -4.16 -11.23 -3.96
CA GLN A 92 -3.92 -12.62 -4.35
C GLN A 92 -3.76 -12.80 -5.87
N PRO A 93 -4.69 -12.31 -6.72
CA PRO A 93 -4.53 -12.38 -8.17
C PRO A 93 -3.27 -11.67 -8.69
N LEU A 94 -2.93 -10.52 -8.11
CA LEU A 94 -1.75 -9.77 -8.52
C LEU A 94 -0.44 -10.42 -8.06
N ALA A 95 -0.44 -11.15 -6.94
CA ALA A 95 0.76 -11.80 -6.43
C ALA A 95 1.34 -12.81 -7.44
N GLU A 96 0.50 -13.63 -8.06
CA GLU A 96 0.96 -14.60 -9.07
C GLU A 96 1.55 -13.88 -10.29
N GLU A 97 0.91 -12.80 -10.74
CA GLU A 97 1.38 -11.98 -11.87
C GLU A 97 2.68 -11.22 -11.57
N LEU A 98 2.89 -10.82 -10.31
CA LEU A 98 4.12 -10.18 -9.84
C LEU A 98 5.28 -11.17 -9.72
N LEU A 99 5.02 -12.42 -9.31
CA LEU A 99 6.07 -13.42 -9.13
C LEU A 99 6.48 -14.07 -10.46
N PHE A 100 5.50 -14.42 -11.31
CA PHE A 100 5.72 -15.28 -12.47
C PHE A 100 5.11 -14.74 -13.76
N GLY A 101 4.25 -13.73 -13.69
CA GLY A 101 3.46 -13.27 -14.82
C GLY A 101 3.97 -11.99 -15.47
N LYS A 102 3.04 -11.22 -16.02
CA LYS A 102 3.34 -10.04 -16.86
C LYS A 102 3.92 -8.88 -16.07
N LEU A 103 3.75 -8.86 -14.74
CA LEU A 103 4.18 -7.78 -13.88
C LEU A 103 5.54 -8.02 -13.21
N ALA A 104 6.23 -9.13 -13.51
CA ALA A 104 7.52 -9.48 -12.89
C ALA A 104 8.63 -8.42 -13.07
N HIS A 105 8.49 -7.53 -14.05
CA HIS A 105 9.43 -6.43 -14.31
C HIS A 105 8.82 -5.04 -14.10
N GLY A 106 7.65 -4.97 -13.48
CA GLY A 106 6.84 -3.78 -13.39
C GLY A 106 5.76 -3.72 -14.48
N GLY A 107 4.93 -2.68 -14.42
CA GLY A 107 3.83 -2.48 -15.37
C GLY A 107 2.71 -1.64 -14.79
N GLU A 108 1.59 -1.62 -15.51
CA GLU A 108 0.37 -0.92 -15.11
C GLU A 108 -0.78 -1.93 -15.00
N VAL A 109 -1.62 -1.74 -14.00
CA VAL A 109 -2.80 -2.56 -13.72
C VAL A 109 -4.02 -1.66 -13.70
N HIS A 110 -4.97 -1.91 -14.59
CA HIS A 110 -6.26 -1.24 -14.57
C HIS A 110 -7.31 -2.17 -13.96
N VAL A 111 -7.99 -1.70 -12.91
CA VAL A 111 -9.01 -2.46 -12.17
C VAL A 111 -10.39 -1.89 -12.50
N SER A 112 -11.20 -2.73 -13.15
CA SER A 112 -12.58 -2.43 -13.53
C SER A 112 -13.55 -3.47 -12.94
N VAL A 113 -14.86 -3.23 -13.07
CA VAL A 113 -15.90 -4.19 -12.68
C VAL A 113 -16.55 -4.75 -13.92
N LYS A 114 -16.58 -6.07 -14.07
CA LYS A 114 -17.33 -6.78 -15.12
C LYS A 114 -18.10 -7.93 -14.49
N GLU A 115 -19.39 -8.04 -14.85
CA GLU A 115 -20.27 -9.12 -14.36
C GLU A 115 -20.22 -9.29 -12.82
N ASP A 116 -20.21 -8.16 -12.12
CA ASP A 116 -20.19 -8.10 -10.65
C ASP A 116 -18.91 -8.71 -10.00
N LYS A 117 -17.83 -8.80 -10.77
CA LYS A 117 -16.49 -9.22 -10.33
C LYS A 117 -15.45 -8.18 -10.74
N LEU A 118 -14.35 -8.13 -9.99
CA LEU A 118 -13.18 -7.32 -10.37
C LEU A 118 -12.48 -7.96 -11.57
N ALA A 119 -12.25 -7.16 -12.59
CA ALA A 119 -11.49 -7.51 -13.78
C ALA A 119 -10.19 -6.70 -13.80
N PHE A 120 -9.10 -7.37 -14.20
CA PHE A 120 -7.75 -6.81 -14.21
C PHE A 120 -7.23 -6.77 -15.64
N GLU A 121 -6.87 -5.59 -16.10
CA GLU A 121 -6.16 -5.40 -17.36
C GLU A 121 -4.69 -5.08 -17.05
N LEU A 122 -3.79 -5.92 -17.56
CA LEU A 122 -2.37 -5.91 -17.20
C LEU A 122 -1.54 -5.44 -18.40
N THR A 123 -0.87 -4.32 -18.25
CA THR A 123 0.06 -3.77 -19.25
C THR A 123 1.49 -3.90 -18.75
N PRO A 124 2.28 -4.86 -19.26
CA PRO A 124 3.65 -5.06 -18.81
C PRO A 124 4.55 -3.88 -19.20
N ALA A 125 5.47 -3.49 -18.30
CA ALA A 125 6.48 -2.50 -18.64
C ALA A 125 7.48 -3.08 -19.66
N PRO A 126 8.00 -2.27 -20.61
CA PRO A 126 9.05 -2.71 -21.50
C PRO A 126 10.28 -3.15 -20.68
N PRO A 127 10.95 -4.25 -21.04
CA PRO A 127 12.03 -4.81 -20.23
C PRO A 127 13.13 -3.77 -20.04
N LYS A 128 13.46 -3.46 -18.78
CA LYS A 128 14.61 -2.60 -18.44
C LYS A 128 15.86 -3.21 -19.08
N LYS A 129 16.38 -2.58 -20.14
CA LYS A 129 17.67 -2.94 -20.74
C LYS A 129 18.72 -2.94 -19.63
N VAL A 130 19.19 -4.12 -19.23
CA VAL A 130 20.29 -4.26 -18.27
C VAL A 130 21.52 -3.63 -18.93
N VAL A 131 21.86 -2.41 -18.54
CA VAL A 131 23.11 -1.78 -18.98
C VAL A 131 24.23 -2.57 -18.31
N LYS A 132 24.84 -3.51 -19.05
CA LYS A 132 26.06 -4.21 -18.60
C LYS A 132 27.12 -3.15 -18.33
N ARG A 133 27.31 -2.76 -17.05
CA ARG A 133 28.48 -1.97 -16.64
C ARG A 133 29.71 -2.81 -16.96
N LYS A 134 30.46 -2.44 -18.00
CA LYS A 134 31.79 -3.01 -18.28
C LYS A 134 32.65 -2.85 -17.03
N ALA A 135 33.26 -3.94 -16.57
CA ALA A 135 34.19 -3.94 -15.45
C ALA A 135 35.34 -2.93 -15.69
N PRO A 136 35.81 -2.20 -14.66
CA PRO A 136 36.90 -1.25 -14.84
C PRO A 136 38.20 -1.99 -15.16
N ALA A 137 38.84 -1.62 -16.28
CA ALA A 137 40.12 -2.17 -16.69
C ALA A 137 41.20 -1.82 -15.66
N LYS A 138 41.93 -2.85 -15.18
CA LYS A 138 43.10 -2.71 -14.30
C LYS A 138 44.11 -1.72 -14.90
N ARG A 139 44.27 -0.54 -14.30
CA ARG A 139 45.39 0.38 -14.57
C ARG A 139 46.68 -0.27 -14.05
N LYS A 140 47.55 -0.69 -14.96
CA LYS A 140 48.94 -1.07 -14.66
C LYS A 140 49.68 0.18 -14.17
N THR A 141 50.19 0.15 -12.95
CA THR A 141 51.12 1.16 -12.41
C THR A 141 52.49 0.98 -13.07
N ALA A 142 52.84 1.88 -13.98
CA ALA A 142 54.18 1.97 -14.54
C ALA A 142 55.07 2.82 -13.63
N LYS A 143 56.12 2.17 -13.14
CA LYS A 143 57.26 2.65 -12.35
C LYS A 143 57.99 3.78 -13.11
N LYS A 144 58.28 4.91 -12.45
CA LYS A 144 59.35 5.82 -12.90
C LYS A 144 59.98 6.57 -11.71
N ALA A 145 61.29 6.38 -11.58
CA ALA A 145 62.24 7.23 -10.86
C ALA A 145 63.36 7.61 -11.86
N PRO A 146 64.35 8.43 -11.49
CA PRO A 146 64.35 9.89 -11.19
C PRO A 146 65.21 10.60 -12.30
N PRO A 147 65.89 11.78 -12.18
CA PRO A 147 66.89 12.11 -11.13
C PRO A 147 67.11 13.61 -10.73
N ALA A 148 67.87 13.76 -9.64
CA ALA A 148 68.94 14.73 -9.35
C ALA A 148 68.68 16.22 -9.03
N ALA A 149 69.33 16.60 -7.92
CA ALA A 149 69.46 17.93 -7.32
C ALA A 149 70.40 18.88 -8.09
N LYS A 150 70.28 20.19 -7.82
CA LYS A 150 71.40 21.15 -7.70
C LYS A 150 70.95 22.44 -6.98
N ASN A 151 71.89 22.96 -6.19
CA ASN A 151 71.81 24.05 -5.21
C ASN A 151 71.82 25.46 -5.86
N ALA A 152 71.42 26.50 -5.11
CA ALA A 152 72.24 27.70 -4.75
C ALA A 152 71.39 28.94 -4.39
N ASP A 153 71.62 29.44 -3.16
CA ASP A 153 71.82 30.83 -2.69
C ASP A 153 70.95 32.04 -3.13
N GLY A 154 70.52 32.82 -2.11
CA GLY A 154 70.77 34.27 -2.06
C GLY A 154 69.59 35.24 -2.22
N GLU A 155 69.01 35.70 -1.11
CA GLU A 155 68.99 37.10 -0.59
C GLU A 155 67.88 37.29 0.48
#